data_AF-A0A6A2XLQ8-F1
#
_entry.id   AF-A0A6A2XLQ8-F1
#
_cell.length_a   1.000
_cell.length_b   1.000
_cell.length_c   1.000
_cell.angle_alpha   90.00
_cell.angle_beta   90.00
_cell.angle_gamma   90.00
#
_symmetry.space_group_name_H-M   'P 1'
#
loop_
_entity.id
_entity.type
_entity.pdbx_description
1 polymer ?
#
loop_
_entity_poly.entity_id
_entity_poly.type
_entity_poly.pdbx_seq_one_letter_code
_entity_poly.pdbx_strand_id
1 'polypeptide(L)'
;MSIPPSSPWTHLHEIDEAQTLIPGLPNDVAALILSFLPYSHHCRLKPTCKPWYIFLSSKTLLSLRRYNRRSHLLCIFPEDPHISSPFLFDPEHLAWCPMSPMPCNPHEYGLCNFTSISLGPHIYVLGGSLFDTRSFPLDRPSSSSSTFRYNFVTSSWDRLAPMISQRGSFACAAIPSADQIIVAGGGSRHTMFSAAGSRICSVERYDVEKDQWEALDGLPRFRAGCVGFMVTGDGEERLFWVMGGYGDSRTVSGVFPVDEYYKDALVMELKENGDGKWRELGDMWGTGETPRFGKIVVVEDEEGGNPPAIFMIDDYDILRNNMDLNRWQKECSVPRRAACKTSFGFIVLNGELHVLTIVNGIDSTETRRSRRQKRAGTLFMQIYHPRKKTWRFLVSKLPFRQPLDLSTTVMCPI
;
A
#
# COMPACT_ATOMS: atom_id res chain seq x y z
N MET A 1 4.65 -0.69 50.44
CA MET A 1 5.68 -1.02 49.42
C MET A 1 5.20 -2.24 48.67
N SER A 2 4.50 -2.01 47.57
CA SER A 2 3.94 -3.05 46.70
C SER A 2 4.87 -3.19 45.50
N ILE A 3 5.39 -4.40 45.31
CA ILE A 3 6.20 -4.80 44.16
C ILE A 3 5.30 -4.73 42.91
N PRO A 4 5.73 -4.12 41.79
CA PRO A 4 4.93 -4.15 40.57
C PRO A 4 4.98 -5.54 39.94
N PRO A 5 3.89 -5.99 39.27
CA PRO A 5 3.92 -7.26 38.55
C PRO A 5 4.90 -7.15 37.37
N SER A 6 5.84 -8.09 37.31
CA SER A 6 6.78 -8.25 36.21
C SER A 6 6.03 -8.44 34.88
N SER A 7 6.36 -7.61 33.88
CA SER A 7 5.93 -7.77 32.49
C SER A 7 6.33 -9.15 31.96
N PRO A 8 5.42 -9.97 31.43
CA PRO A 8 5.81 -11.03 30.51
C PRO A 8 6.17 -10.35 29.17
N TRP A 9 6.95 -11.01 28.32
CA TRP A 9 7.26 -10.59 26.94
C TRP A 9 8.47 -9.67 26.75
N THR A 10 9.67 -10.29 26.70
CA THR A 10 10.81 -9.92 25.85
C THR A 10 11.77 -11.11 25.75
N HIS A 11 11.26 -12.29 25.37
CA HIS A 11 12.11 -13.38 24.91
C HIS A 11 11.82 -13.59 23.42
N LEU A 12 12.60 -12.90 22.57
CA LEU A 12 12.84 -13.40 21.22
C LEU A 12 13.44 -14.79 21.41
N HIS A 13 12.74 -15.84 20.96
CA HIS A 13 13.23 -17.20 21.10
C HIS A 13 14.48 -17.36 20.22
N GLU A 14 15.66 -17.42 20.83
CA GLU A 14 16.86 -17.93 20.18
C GLU A 14 16.59 -19.38 19.76
N ILE A 15 16.96 -19.70 18.52
CA ILE A 15 16.87 -21.07 18.01
C ILE A 15 17.94 -21.87 18.75
N ASP A 16 17.52 -22.76 19.65
CA ASP A 16 18.39 -23.78 20.20
C ASP A 16 18.83 -24.70 19.04
N GLU A 17 20.08 -24.57 18.60
CA GLU A 17 20.65 -25.35 17.49
C GLU A 17 20.58 -26.86 17.74
N ALA A 18 20.40 -27.31 18.98
CA ALA A 18 20.24 -28.71 19.33
C ALA A 18 18.84 -29.28 19.00
N GLN A 19 17.84 -28.43 18.72
CA GLN A 19 16.50 -28.90 18.36
C GLN A 19 16.39 -29.17 16.85
N THR A 20 16.13 -30.43 16.50
CA THR A 20 15.91 -30.84 15.11
C THR A 20 14.56 -30.33 14.59
N LEU A 21 14.56 -29.57 13.49
CA LEU A 21 13.34 -29.08 12.85
C LEU A 21 12.56 -30.20 12.14
N ILE A 22 13.25 -31.04 11.37
CA ILE A 22 12.68 -32.19 10.69
C ILE A 22 13.57 -33.41 11.03
N PRO A 23 13.03 -34.45 11.69
CA PRO A 23 13.81 -35.64 12.01
C PRO A 23 14.45 -36.27 10.78
N GLY A 24 15.74 -36.57 10.86
CA GLY A 24 16.51 -37.17 9.75
C GLY A 24 17.07 -36.17 8.74
N LEU A 25 16.83 -34.87 8.89
CA LEU A 25 17.42 -33.82 8.05
C LEU A 25 18.33 -32.89 8.86
N PRO A 26 19.42 -32.39 8.26
CA PRO A 26 20.15 -31.23 8.76
C PRO A 26 19.24 -30.00 8.92
N ASN A 27 19.50 -29.18 9.96
CA ASN A 27 18.64 -28.04 10.32
C ASN A 27 18.62 -26.94 9.25
N ASP A 28 19.71 -26.73 8.52
CA ASP A 28 19.80 -25.81 7.39
C ASP A 28 18.89 -26.22 6.22
N VAL A 29 18.90 -27.50 5.85
CA VAL A 29 18.02 -28.07 4.82
C VAL A 29 16.57 -28.01 5.28
N ALA A 30 16.30 -28.38 6.53
CA ALA A 30 14.95 -28.33 7.09
C ALA A 30 14.42 -26.88 7.15
N ALA A 31 15.23 -25.92 7.55
CA ALA A 31 14.89 -24.49 7.56
C ALA A 31 14.58 -23.98 6.16
N LEU A 32 15.39 -24.37 5.16
CA LEU A 32 15.16 -24.03 3.76
C LEU A 32 13.81 -24.60 3.27
N ILE A 33 13.52 -25.88 3.54
CA ILE A 33 12.23 -26.51 3.20
C ILE A 33 11.06 -25.74 3.83
N LEU A 34 11.14 -25.48 5.15
CA LEU A 34 10.08 -24.77 5.86
C LEU A 34 9.91 -23.31 5.36
N SER A 35 10.98 -22.67 4.88
CA SER A 35 10.93 -21.32 4.30
C SER A 35 10.13 -21.25 2.99
N PHE A 36 9.97 -22.37 2.27
CA PHE A 36 9.17 -22.44 1.05
C PHE A 36 7.65 -22.52 1.32
N LEU A 37 7.22 -22.80 2.55
CA LEU A 37 5.80 -22.97 2.88
C LEU A 37 5.04 -21.65 2.83
N PRO A 38 3.96 -21.50 2.03
CA PRO A 38 3.18 -20.25 1.95
C PRO A 38 2.73 -19.72 3.32
N TYR A 39 2.71 -18.38 3.49
CA TYR A 39 2.30 -17.76 4.77
C TYR A 39 0.89 -18.18 5.21
N SER A 40 0.00 -18.46 4.26
CA SER A 40 -1.36 -18.98 4.51
C SER A 40 -1.39 -20.26 5.33
N HIS A 41 -0.33 -21.06 5.35
CA HIS A 41 -0.24 -22.29 6.11
C HIS A 41 0.43 -22.11 7.48
N HIS A 42 1.11 -20.99 7.73
CA HIS A 42 1.92 -20.81 8.94
C HIS A 42 1.08 -20.85 10.21
N CYS A 43 -0.10 -20.23 10.23
CA CYS A 43 -0.97 -20.25 11.40
C CYS A 43 -1.41 -21.68 11.80
N ARG A 44 -1.49 -22.61 10.83
CA ARG A 44 -1.84 -24.01 11.06
C ARG A 44 -0.63 -24.87 11.44
N LEU A 45 0.56 -24.47 11.03
CA LEU A 45 1.80 -25.23 11.23
C LEU A 45 2.54 -24.80 12.51
N LYS A 46 2.45 -23.53 12.91
CA LYS A 46 3.05 -23.05 14.16
C LYS A 46 2.65 -23.90 15.39
N PRO A 47 1.40 -24.35 15.56
CA PRO A 47 0.99 -25.12 16.74
C PRO A 47 1.42 -26.59 16.76
N THR A 48 2.06 -27.13 15.70
CA THR A 48 2.33 -28.58 15.60
C THR A 48 3.41 -29.05 16.57
N CYS A 49 4.50 -28.28 16.72
CA CYS A 49 5.58 -28.57 17.65
C CYS A 49 6.36 -27.31 18.01
N LYS A 50 7.07 -27.34 19.15
CA LYS A 50 7.88 -26.20 19.64
C LYS A 50 8.95 -25.73 18.64
N PRO A 51 9.75 -26.61 17.99
CA PRO A 51 10.75 -26.16 17.02
C PRO A 51 10.15 -25.41 15.84
N TRP A 52 9.01 -25.86 15.30
CA TRP A 52 8.34 -25.17 14.20
C TRP A 52 7.73 -23.84 14.65
N TYR A 53 7.14 -23.79 15.84
CA TYR A 53 6.65 -22.54 16.41
C TYR A 53 7.76 -21.49 16.48
N ILE A 54 8.92 -21.87 17.04
CA ILE A 54 10.09 -20.99 17.19
C ILE A 54 10.60 -20.55 15.81
N PHE A 55 10.85 -21.49 14.90
CA PHE A 55 11.38 -21.19 13.58
C PHE A 55 10.45 -20.30 12.74
N LEU A 56 9.15 -20.65 12.66
CA LEU A 56 8.15 -19.88 11.90
C LEU A 56 7.80 -18.54 12.58
N SER A 57 8.26 -18.31 13.81
CA SER A 57 8.14 -17.05 14.55
C SER A 57 9.52 -16.45 14.82
N SER A 58 10.47 -16.64 13.91
CA SER A 58 11.82 -16.09 14.00
C SER A 58 12.14 -15.15 12.84
N LYS A 59 13.11 -14.25 13.05
CA LYS A 59 13.67 -13.42 11.97
C LYS A 59 14.41 -14.26 10.92
N THR A 60 14.90 -15.44 11.29
CA THR A 60 15.62 -16.36 10.40
C THR A 60 14.78 -16.76 9.19
N LEU A 61 13.48 -17.02 9.40
CA LEU A 61 12.54 -17.29 8.30
C LEU A 61 12.47 -16.12 7.30
N LEU A 62 12.38 -14.88 7.82
CA LEU A 62 12.30 -13.67 6.99
C LEU A 62 13.57 -13.48 6.17
N SER A 63 14.74 -13.67 6.81
CA SER A 63 16.04 -13.63 6.14
C SER A 63 16.14 -14.70 5.05
N LEU A 64 15.84 -15.97 5.37
CA LEU A 64 15.91 -17.08 4.41
C LEU A 64 15.03 -16.85 3.19
N ARG A 65 13.83 -16.29 3.39
CA ARG A 65 12.94 -15.93 2.29
C ARG A 65 13.52 -14.80 1.45
N ARG A 66 14.02 -13.73 2.07
CA ARG A 66 14.65 -12.62 1.33
C ARG A 66 15.78 -13.10 0.40
N TYR A 67 16.57 -14.08 0.83
CA TYR A 67 17.67 -14.63 0.02
C TYR A 67 17.22 -15.66 -1.03
N ASN A 68 16.31 -16.57 -0.68
CA ASN A 68 16.02 -17.74 -1.53
C ASN A 68 14.73 -17.61 -2.35
N ARG A 69 13.82 -16.69 -1.97
CA ARG A 69 12.53 -16.56 -2.64
C ARG A 69 11.95 -15.15 -2.50
N ARG A 70 11.92 -14.41 -3.61
CA ARG A 70 11.09 -13.21 -3.75
C ARG A 70 9.63 -13.61 -3.96
N SER A 71 8.99 -14.19 -2.96
CA SER A 71 7.53 -14.39 -3.01
C SER A 71 6.88 -13.03 -2.80
N HIS A 72 6.46 -12.39 -3.88
CA HIS A 72 5.73 -11.14 -3.79
C HIS A 72 4.32 -11.40 -3.29
N LEU A 73 4.01 -10.85 -2.12
CA LEU A 73 2.69 -10.98 -1.52
C LEU A 73 1.93 -9.68 -1.73
N LEU A 74 0.60 -9.80 -1.68
CA LEU A 74 -0.27 -8.66 -1.73
C LEU A 74 -1.02 -8.57 -0.41
N CYS A 75 -0.75 -7.54 0.39
CA CYS A 75 -1.63 -7.18 1.50
C CYS A 75 -2.78 -6.33 0.96
N ILE A 76 -4.01 -6.74 1.26
CA ILE A 76 -5.25 -6.11 0.84
C ILE A 76 -5.97 -5.64 2.10
N PHE A 77 -6.26 -4.35 2.16
CA PHE A 77 -7.07 -3.72 3.19
C PHE A 77 -8.46 -3.45 2.63
N PRO A 78 -9.47 -4.30 2.92
CA PRO A 78 -10.79 -4.17 2.30
C PRO A 78 -11.51 -2.89 2.68
N GLU A 79 -11.35 -2.48 3.94
CA GLU A 79 -12.03 -1.35 4.58
C GLU A 79 -11.12 -0.82 5.70
N ASP A 80 -11.70 -0.12 6.67
CA ASP A 80 -11.03 0.35 7.88
C ASP A 80 -10.31 -0.82 8.61
N PRO A 81 -8.96 -0.80 8.69
CA PRO A 81 -8.19 -1.88 9.28
C PRO A 81 -8.34 -2.02 10.80
N HIS A 82 -8.93 -1.02 11.48
CA HIS A 82 -9.23 -1.09 12.90
C HIS A 82 -10.43 -1.99 13.20
N ILE A 83 -11.33 -2.15 12.22
CA ILE A 83 -12.61 -2.87 12.37
C ILE A 83 -12.62 -4.17 11.56
N SER A 84 -11.92 -4.20 10.43
CA SER A 84 -11.85 -5.35 9.53
C SER A 84 -10.42 -5.86 9.37
N SER A 85 -10.24 -7.17 9.44
CA SER A 85 -8.93 -7.82 9.20
C SER A 85 -8.46 -7.59 7.77
N PRO A 86 -7.22 -7.09 7.57
CA PRO A 86 -6.55 -7.15 6.28
C PRO A 86 -6.29 -8.60 5.85
N PHE A 87 -6.03 -8.82 4.57
CA PHE A 87 -5.71 -10.15 4.03
C PHE A 87 -4.39 -10.12 3.27
N LEU A 88 -3.54 -11.13 3.51
CA LEU A 88 -2.43 -11.45 2.62
C LEU A 88 -2.93 -12.39 1.54
N PHE A 89 -2.65 -12.04 0.29
CA PHE A 89 -2.87 -12.86 -0.87
C PHE A 89 -1.52 -13.25 -1.47
N ASP A 90 -1.34 -14.54 -1.69
CA ASP A 90 -0.21 -15.14 -2.39
C ASP A 90 -0.69 -15.49 -3.81
N PRO A 91 -0.29 -14.70 -4.84
CA PRO A 91 -0.73 -14.95 -6.21
C PRO A 91 -0.16 -16.23 -6.82
N GLU A 92 0.99 -16.71 -6.31
CA GLU A 92 1.68 -17.89 -6.83
C GLU A 92 0.94 -19.17 -6.40
N HIS A 93 0.49 -19.24 -5.15
CA HIS A 93 -0.23 -20.40 -4.60
C HIS A 93 -1.75 -20.20 -4.54
N LEU A 94 -2.26 -19.06 -5.02
CA LEU A 94 -3.67 -18.67 -4.94
C LEU A 94 -4.23 -18.76 -3.52
N ALA A 95 -3.39 -18.45 -2.53
CA ALA A 95 -3.69 -18.67 -1.13
C ALA A 95 -3.94 -17.36 -0.40
N TRP A 96 -4.90 -17.40 0.54
CA TRP A 96 -5.29 -16.26 1.35
C TRP A 96 -4.99 -16.51 2.82
N CYS A 97 -4.54 -15.47 3.52
CA CYS A 97 -4.29 -15.50 4.95
C CYS A 97 -4.88 -14.24 5.59
N PRO A 98 -5.82 -14.34 6.54
CA PRO A 98 -6.25 -13.18 7.31
C PRO A 98 -5.11 -12.69 8.20
N MET A 99 -4.98 -11.38 8.33
CA MET A 99 -4.09 -10.71 9.27
C MET A 99 -4.86 -10.28 10.51
N SER A 100 -4.13 -10.09 11.61
CA SER A 100 -4.67 -9.43 12.79
C SER A 100 -5.15 -8.02 12.40
N PRO A 101 -6.34 -7.56 12.87
CA PRO A 101 -6.76 -6.18 12.66
C PRO A 101 -5.83 -5.22 13.41
N MET A 102 -5.80 -3.97 12.98
CA MET A 102 -5.09 -2.91 13.70
C MET A 102 -5.75 -2.62 15.05
N PRO A 103 -5.00 -2.14 16.06
CA PRO A 103 -5.56 -1.82 17.37
C PRO A 103 -6.68 -0.78 17.24
N CYS A 104 -7.87 -1.10 17.75
CA CYS A 104 -9.02 -0.21 17.64
C CYS A 104 -9.00 0.90 18.69
N ASN A 105 -9.53 2.07 18.32
CA ASN A 105 -9.86 3.14 19.24
C ASN A 105 -11.39 3.30 19.23
N PRO A 106 -12.10 3.12 20.36
CA PRO A 106 -13.56 3.15 20.38
C PRO A 106 -14.18 4.51 20.00
N HIS A 107 -13.37 5.57 19.97
CA HIS A 107 -13.81 6.90 19.59
C HIS A 107 -13.56 7.24 18.12
N GLU A 108 -12.75 6.44 17.42
CA GLU A 108 -12.34 6.72 16.04
C GLU A 108 -12.94 5.65 15.10
N TYR A 109 -13.42 6.08 13.94
CA TYR A 109 -14.00 5.17 12.96
C TYR A 109 -13.89 5.71 11.54
N GLY A 110 -14.03 4.80 10.57
CA GLY A 110 -14.10 5.15 9.16
C GLY A 110 -12.74 5.59 8.60
N LEU A 111 -11.66 4.99 9.08
CA LEU A 111 -10.32 5.25 8.56
C LEU A 111 -10.27 4.94 7.06
N CYS A 112 -9.99 5.96 6.26
CA CYS A 112 -9.84 5.88 4.82
C CYS A 112 -8.69 6.77 4.36
N ASN A 113 -8.32 6.72 3.07
CA ASN A 113 -7.26 7.57 2.51
C ASN A 113 -5.90 7.47 3.23
N PHE A 114 -5.67 6.40 3.97
CA PHE A 114 -4.36 6.07 4.54
C PHE A 114 -3.47 5.48 3.45
N THR A 115 -2.16 5.48 3.70
CA THR A 115 -1.20 4.85 2.79
C THR A 115 -0.61 3.62 3.45
N SER A 116 -0.45 2.54 2.69
CA SER A 116 0.33 1.38 3.07
C SER A 116 1.61 1.30 2.26
N ILE A 117 2.73 0.97 2.89
CA ILE A 117 4.00 0.79 2.19
C ILE A 117 4.84 -0.34 2.82
N SER A 118 5.54 -1.10 1.98
CA SER A 118 6.48 -2.12 2.43
C SER A 118 7.89 -1.53 2.52
N LEU A 119 8.59 -1.85 3.61
CA LEU A 119 9.98 -1.49 3.81
C LEU A 119 10.65 -2.60 4.63
N GLY A 120 11.69 -3.21 4.05
CA GLY A 120 12.30 -4.41 4.60
C GLY A 120 11.28 -5.55 4.73
N PRO A 121 11.23 -6.28 5.85
CA PRO A 121 10.26 -7.35 6.06
C PRO A 121 8.94 -6.87 6.69
N HIS A 122 8.65 -5.56 6.67
CA HIS A 122 7.53 -4.97 7.38
C HIS A 122 6.55 -4.26 6.43
N ILE A 123 5.29 -4.19 6.86
CA ILE A 123 4.27 -3.33 6.26
C ILE A 123 4.02 -2.18 7.21
N TYR A 124 3.99 -0.96 6.68
CA TYR A 124 3.61 0.23 7.40
C TYR A 124 2.24 0.71 6.94
N VAL A 125 1.42 1.16 7.89
CA VAL A 125 0.16 1.86 7.65
C VAL A 125 0.27 3.25 8.25
N LEU A 126 0.09 4.26 7.40
CA LEU A 126 0.43 5.65 7.68
C LEU A 126 -0.79 6.56 7.49
N GLY A 127 -1.08 7.35 8.53
CA GLY A 127 -2.05 8.43 8.49
C GLY A 127 -3.45 7.98 8.08
N GLY A 128 -4.10 8.81 7.26
CA GLY A 128 -5.46 8.63 6.78
C GLY A 128 -6.40 9.74 7.24
N SER A 129 -7.69 9.58 6.93
CA SER A 129 -8.79 10.42 7.37
C SER A 129 -9.79 9.54 8.11
N LEU A 130 -10.19 9.97 9.31
CA LEU A 130 -11.11 9.26 10.19
C LEU A 130 -12.09 10.24 10.82
N PHE A 131 -13.12 9.71 11.47
CA PHE A 131 -14.05 10.50 12.28
C PHE A 131 -13.80 10.23 13.75
N ASP A 132 -13.86 11.27 14.57
CA ASP A 132 -13.82 11.16 16.03
C ASP A 132 -15.21 11.48 16.60
N THR A 133 -15.79 10.50 17.30
CA THR A 133 -17.08 10.60 18.00
C THR A 133 -17.14 11.71 19.06
N ARG A 134 -15.99 12.26 19.46
CA ARG A 134 -15.85 13.36 20.42
C ARG A 134 -15.66 14.71 19.74
N SER A 135 -15.50 14.74 18.42
CA SER A 135 -15.31 15.98 17.67
C SER A 135 -16.64 16.63 17.29
N PHE A 136 -16.66 17.96 17.21
CA PHE A 136 -17.81 18.72 16.71
C PHE A 136 -17.33 19.69 15.61
N PRO A 137 -17.98 19.70 14.43
CA PRO A 137 -19.12 18.86 14.05
C PRO A 137 -18.67 17.42 13.70
N LEU A 138 -19.54 16.44 14.01
CA LEU A 138 -19.26 14.99 13.90
C LEU A 138 -19.03 14.51 12.45
N ASP A 139 -19.51 15.26 11.47
CA ASP A 139 -19.44 14.94 10.04
C ASP A 139 -18.16 15.45 9.37
N ARG A 140 -17.25 16.06 10.14
CA ARG A 140 -15.98 16.56 9.63
C ARG A 140 -14.86 15.54 9.87
N PRO A 141 -14.29 14.93 8.82
CA PRO A 141 -13.19 14.00 8.99
C PRO A 141 -11.91 14.73 9.40
N SER A 142 -11.22 14.16 10.37
CA SER A 142 -9.90 14.56 10.84
C SER A 142 -8.82 13.70 10.21
N SER A 143 -7.72 14.32 9.80
CA SER A 143 -6.53 13.57 9.39
C SER A 143 -5.88 12.90 10.60
N SER A 144 -5.26 11.74 10.39
CA SER A 144 -4.49 11.04 11.42
C SER A 144 -2.98 11.22 11.18
N SER A 145 -2.21 11.31 12.26
CA SER A 145 -0.74 11.23 12.23
C SER A 145 -0.23 9.83 12.59
N SER A 146 -1.11 8.86 12.80
CA SER A 146 -0.71 7.55 13.33
C SER A 146 0.16 6.77 12.36
N THR A 147 1.16 6.08 12.92
CA THR A 147 2.06 5.17 12.20
C THR A 147 2.02 3.81 12.86
N PHE A 148 1.71 2.79 12.07
CA PHE A 148 1.66 1.40 12.52
C PHE A 148 2.55 0.53 11.66
N ARG A 149 3.16 -0.48 12.27
CA ARG A 149 4.00 -1.47 11.58
C ARG A 149 3.51 -2.86 11.90
N TYR A 150 3.29 -3.68 10.87
CA TYR A 150 2.98 -5.09 11.07
C TYR A 150 4.26 -5.91 11.25
N ASN A 151 4.31 -6.65 12.35
CA ASN A 151 5.39 -7.56 12.65
C ASN A 151 4.96 -9.00 12.32
N PHE A 152 5.52 -9.58 11.26
CA PHE A 152 5.22 -10.95 10.83
C PHE A 152 5.69 -12.02 11.81
N VAL A 153 6.68 -11.71 12.66
CA VAL A 153 7.22 -12.63 13.66
C VAL A 153 6.17 -12.87 14.75
N THR A 154 5.66 -11.78 15.32
CA THR A 154 4.66 -11.80 16.40
C THR A 154 3.21 -11.83 15.89
N SER A 155 2.99 -11.60 14.58
CA SER A 155 1.67 -11.47 13.96
C SER A 155 0.80 -10.38 14.61
N SER A 156 1.44 -9.27 14.98
CA SER A 156 0.81 -8.12 15.66
C SER A 156 1.18 -6.81 14.98
N TRP A 157 0.37 -5.78 15.26
CA TRP A 157 0.65 -4.41 14.86
C TRP A 157 1.33 -3.66 16.01
N ASP A 158 2.49 -3.08 15.73
CA ASP A 158 3.20 -2.19 16.62
C ASP A 158 2.78 -0.74 16.30
N ARG A 159 2.52 0.06 17.33
CA ARG A 159 2.35 1.51 17.20
C ARG A 159 3.72 2.17 17.30
N LEU A 160 4.02 3.05 16.35
CA LEU A 160 5.29 3.74 16.22
C LEU A 160 5.11 5.24 16.49
N ALA A 161 6.21 6.00 16.42
CA ALA A 161 6.15 7.45 16.55
C ALA A 161 5.19 8.04 15.50
N PRO A 162 4.27 8.94 15.91
CA PRO A 162 3.35 9.58 14.99
C PRO A 162 4.07 10.60 14.11
N MET A 163 3.57 10.80 12.89
CA MET A 163 3.97 11.91 12.03
C MET A 163 3.81 13.25 12.78
N ILE A 164 4.65 14.23 12.44
CA ILE A 164 4.59 15.59 12.99
C ILE A 164 3.28 16.24 12.55
N SER A 165 2.94 16.10 11.27
CA SER A 165 1.72 16.64 10.66
C SER A 165 0.78 15.51 10.27
N GLN A 166 -0.45 15.58 10.78
CA GLN A 166 -1.52 14.66 10.42
C GLN A 166 -1.91 14.78 8.94
N ARG A 167 -2.09 13.65 8.25
CA ARG A 167 -2.32 13.63 6.79
C ARG A 167 -3.09 12.39 6.34
N GLY A 168 -3.94 12.58 5.35
CA GLY A 168 -4.53 11.53 4.49
C GLY A 168 -4.37 11.93 3.01
N SER A 169 -4.50 10.96 2.09
CA SER A 169 -4.30 11.18 0.65
C SER A 169 -2.98 11.92 0.33
N PHE A 170 -1.85 11.40 0.80
CA PHE A 170 -0.52 12.03 0.64
C PHE A 170 0.40 11.18 -0.23
N ALA A 171 1.42 11.81 -0.82
CA ALA A 171 2.50 11.11 -1.49
C ALA A 171 3.38 10.38 -0.47
N CYS A 172 3.78 9.15 -0.78
CA CYS A 172 4.60 8.31 0.10
C CYS A 172 5.57 7.48 -0.75
N ALA A 173 6.81 7.34 -0.30
CA ALA A 173 7.77 6.44 -0.91
C ALA A 173 8.72 5.85 0.14
N ALA A 174 9.19 4.63 -0.12
CA ALA A 174 10.18 3.95 0.71
C ALA A 174 11.57 4.29 0.17
N ILE A 175 12.55 4.35 1.07
CA ILE A 175 13.97 4.52 0.76
C ILE A 175 14.70 3.31 1.37
N PRO A 176 14.66 2.13 0.71
CA PRO A 176 15.13 0.88 1.30
C PRO A 176 16.60 0.88 1.69
N SER A 177 17.42 1.62 0.97
CA SER A 177 18.87 1.74 1.18
C SER A 177 19.25 2.57 2.40
N ALA A 178 18.32 3.32 2.98
CA ALA A 178 18.51 4.07 4.22
C ALA A 178 17.54 3.64 5.32
N ASP A 179 16.73 2.60 5.10
CA ASP A 179 15.63 2.19 5.98
C ASP A 179 14.76 3.39 6.41
N GLN A 180 14.35 4.19 5.44
CA GLN A 180 13.57 5.40 5.64
C GLN A 180 12.27 5.40 4.82
N ILE A 181 11.28 6.16 5.28
CA ILE A 181 10.03 6.42 4.53
C ILE A 181 9.88 7.93 4.41
N ILE A 182 9.56 8.42 3.22
CA ILE A 182 9.28 9.84 3.00
C ILE A 182 7.82 10.05 2.64
N VAL A 183 7.21 11.09 3.21
CA VAL A 183 5.82 11.49 2.95
C VAL A 183 5.73 12.97 2.63
N ALA A 184 4.82 13.35 1.73
CA ALA A 184 4.65 14.73 1.30
C ALA A 184 3.18 15.10 1.06
N GLY A 185 2.81 16.29 1.55
CA GLY A 185 1.46 16.83 1.41
C GLY A 185 0.39 16.00 2.12
N GLY A 186 -0.82 16.01 1.57
CA GLY A 186 -2.01 15.38 2.09
C GLY A 186 -2.96 16.35 2.79
N GLY A 187 -3.91 15.78 3.52
CA GLY A 187 -4.90 16.49 4.31
C GLY A 187 -6.11 15.63 4.62
N SER A 188 -7.30 16.22 4.70
CA SER A 188 -8.57 15.51 4.82
C SER A 188 -9.51 15.93 3.70
N ARG A 189 -10.37 15.03 3.23
CA ARG A 189 -11.46 15.38 2.30
C ARG A 189 -12.77 15.45 3.06
N HIS A 190 -13.47 16.58 2.97
CA HIS A 190 -14.83 16.67 3.48
C HIS A 190 -15.78 15.83 2.60
N THR A 191 -16.70 15.11 3.22
CA THR A 191 -17.59 14.12 2.58
C THR A 191 -18.51 14.76 1.52
N MET A 192 -19.15 15.88 1.86
CA MET A 192 -20.05 16.60 0.95
C MET A 192 -19.34 17.63 0.04
N PHE A 193 -18.39 18.40 0.59
CA PHE A 193 -17.70 19.47 -0.14
C PHE A 193 -16.21 19.18 -0.22
N SER A 194 -15.75 18.37 -1.17
CA SER A 194 -14.34 17.93 -1.26
C SER A 194 -13.32 19.08 -1.11
N ALA A 195 -13.62 20.25 -1.69
CA ALA A 195 -12.82 21.46 -1.58
C ALA A 195 -12.68 22.04 -0.15
N ALA A 196 -13.63 21.78 0.75
CA ALA A 196 -13.62 22.25 2.15
C ALA A 196 -12.73 21.41 3.09
N GLY A 197 -12.04 20.41 2.55
CA GLY A 197 -11.03 19.62 3.25
C GLY A 197 -9.80 20.43 3.71
N SER A 198 -8.94 19.83 4.54
CA SER A 198 -7.61 20.41 4.84
C SER A 198 -6.60 20.00 3.78
N ARG A 199 -5.56 20.82 3.57
CA ARG A 199 -4.44 20.54 2.66
C ARG A 199 -3.16 21.07 3.30
N ILE A 200 -2.08 20.31 3.18
CA ILE A 200 -0.77 20.69 3.72
C ILE A 200 0.29 20.57 2.63
N CYS A 201 1.42 21.22 2.86
CA CYS A 201 2.61 21.14 2.01
C CYS A 201 3.81 20.54 2.76
N SER A 202 3.66 20.20 4.04
CA SER A 202 4.73 19.62 4.86
C SER A 202 5.24 18.30 4.28
N VAL A 203 6.56 18.13 4.34
CA VAL A 203 7.28 16.93 3.93
C VAL A 203 8.00 16.39 5.16
N GLU A 204 7.91 15.09 5.39
CA GLU A 204 8.50 14.44 6.55
C GLU A 204 9.15 13.13 6.15
N ARG A 205 10.21 12.77 6.86
CA ARG A 205 10.94 11.51 6.68
C ARG A 205 10.95 10.74 8.00
N TYR A 206 10.57 9.49 7.94
CA TYR A 206 10.64 8.55 9.06
C TYR A 206 11.94 7.77 9.01
N ASP A 207 12.68 7.79 10.12
CA ASP A 207 13.85 6.97 10.37
C ASP A 207 13.44 5.74 11.18
N VAL A 208 13.55 4.55 10.58
CA VAL A 208 13.11 3.29 11.19
C VAL A 208 13.96 2.90 12.40
N GLU A 209 15.26 3.23 12.39
CA GLU A 209 16.17 2.91 13.50
C GLU A 209 15.88 3.78 14.72
N LYS A 210 15.64 5.07 14.49
CA LYS A 210 15.36 6.04 15.56
C LYS A 210 13.90 6.04 16.02
N ASP A 211 13.00 5.42 15.27
CA ASP A 211 11.55 5.53 15.41
C ASP A 211 11.10 6.99 15.52
N GLN A 212 11.51 7.84 14.56
CA GLN A 212 11.28 9.27 14.60
C GLN A 212 10.96 9.83 13.22
N TRP A 213 10.05 10.82 13.21
CA TRP A 213 9.79 11.65 12.03
C TRP A 213 10.61 12.93 12.11
N GLU A 214 11.27 13.26 11.02
CA GLU A 214 12.05 14.47 10.81
C GLU A 214 11.36 15.33 9.74
N ALA A 215 11.20 16.62 10.00
CA ALA A 215 10.65 17.55 9.01
C ALA A 215 11.70 17.90 7.95
N LEU A 216 11.26 17.98 6.69
CA LEU A 216 12.07 18.39 5.55
C LEU A 216 11.48 19.65 4.89
N ASP A 217 12.17 20.17 3.88
CA ASP A 217 11.68 21.27 3.04
C ASP A 217 10.31 20.93 2.44
N GLY A 218 9.32 21.77 2.74
CA GLY A 218 7.94 21.60 2.30
C GLY A 218 7.77 21.76 0.78
N LEU A 219 6.69 21.18 0.25
CA LEU A 219 6.25 21.39 -1.12
C LEU A 219 6.02 22.89 -1.40
N PRO A 220 6.29 23.39 -2.62
CA PRO A 220 6.08 24.79 -2.97
C PRO A 220 4.64 25.30 -2.82
N ARG A 221 3.67 24.38 -2.86
CA ARG A 221 2.24 24.66 -2.69
C ARG A 221 1.54 23.50 -1.98
N PHE A 222 0.37 23.78 -1.41
CA PHE A 222 -0.48 22.74 -0.80
C PHE A 222 -0.83 21.67 -1.82
N ARG A 223 -0.78 20.39 -1.44
CA ARG A 223 -1.07 19.29 -2.36
C ARG A 223 -1.62 18.09 -1.59
N ALA A 224 -2.78 17.58 -2.00
CA ALA A 224 -3.39 16.35 -1.51
C ALA A 224 -3.83 15.47 -2.68
N GLY A 225 -4.07 14.18 -2.45
CA GLY A 225 -4.37 13.19 -3.49
C GLY A 225 -3.25 12.99 -4.51
N CYS A 226 -2.01 13.28 -4.13
CA CYS A 226 -0.83 13.11 -4.99
C CYS A 226 -0.20 11.73 -4.80
N VAL A 227 0.63 11.32 -5.77
CA VAL A 227 1.37 10.05 -5.74
C VAL A 227 2.85 10.34 -5.53
N GLY A 228 3.47 9.58 -4.63
CA GLY A 228 4.92 9.65 -4.34
C GLY A 228 5.64 8.40 -4.84
N PHE A 229 6.85 8.57 -5.37
CA PHE A 229 7.71 7.44 -5.74
C PHE A 229 9.18 7.88 -5.83
N MET A 230 10.09 6.90 -5.77
CA MET A 230 11.53 7.12 -5.94
C MET A 230 11.96 6.89 -7.38
N VAL A 231 12.91 7.69 -7.85
CA VAL A 231 13.61 7.52 -9.12
C VAL A 231 15.11 7.68 -8.88
N THR A 232 15.92 6.78 -9.42
CA THR A 232 17.38 6.97 -9.45
C THR A 232 17.74 7.79 -10.70
N GLY A 233 18.40 8.93 -10.49
CA GLY A 233 18.87 9.81 -11.57
C GLY A 233 20.18 9.33 -12.21
N ASP A 234 20.63 10.06 -13.24
CA ASP A 234 21.78 9.73 -14.11
C ASP A 234 23.16 9.77 -13.40
N GLY A 235 23.19 9.90 -12.08
CA GLY A 235 24.40 9.94 -11.24
C GLY A 235 24.22 9.27 -9.87
N GLU A 236 23.32 8.29 -9.76
CA GLU A 236 22.89 7.64 -8.51
C GLU A 236 22.18 8.56 -7.49
N GLU A 237 21.89 9.80 -7.87
CA GLU A 237 21.05 10.71 -7.08
C GLU A 237 19.64 10.12 -6.91
N ARG A 238 19.13 10.13 -5.68
CA ARG A 238 17.80 9.62 -5.38
C ARG A 238 16.80 10.77 -5.43
N LEU A 239 15.89 10.69 -6.37
CA LEU A 239 14.88 11.71 -6.62
C LEU A 239 13.54 11.24 -6.06
N PHE A 240 12.99 11.99 -5.10
CA PHE A 240 11.62 11.80 -4.64
C PHE A 240 10.67 12.61 -5.51
N TRP A 241 9.81 11.92 -6.24
CA TRP A 241 8.83 12.52 -7.14
C TRP A 241 7.47 12.59 -6.46
N VAL A 242 6.81 13.74 -6.60
CA VAL A 242 5.44 13.97 -6.18
C VAL A 242 4.65 14.43 -7.40
N MET A 243 3.74 13.58 -7.87
CA MET A 243 2.99 13.80 -9.09
C MET A 243 1.50 14.02 -8.80
N GLY A 244 0.92 15.03 -9.45
CA GLY A 244 -0.52 15.25 -9.45
C GLY A 244 -1.14 15.68 -8.12
N GLY A 245 -2.40 15.33 -7.90
CA GLY A 245 -3.16 15.77 -6.75
C GLY A 245 -3.85 17.12 -6.96
N TYR A 246 -4.24 17.77 -5.88
CA TYR A 246 -5.01 19.01 -5.86
C TYR A 246 -4.60 19.87 -4.67
N GLY A 247 -4.70 21.19 -4.80
CA GLY A 247 -4.24 22.13 -3.77
C GLY A 247 -5.12 23.36 -3.67
N ASP A 248 -5.36 24.00 -4.80
CA ASP A 248 -6.25 25.15 -4.89
C ASP A 248 -7.72 24.73 -5.04
N SER A 249 -8.62 25.68 -4.84
CA SER A 249 -10.05 25.49 -5.06
C SER A 249 -10.61 26.66 -5.85
N ARG A 250 -11.53 26.37 -6.77
CA ARG A 250 -12.30 27.37 -7.50
C ARG A 250 -13.78 27.22 -7.23
N THR A 251 -14.54 28.29 -7.42
CA THR A 251 -16.01 28.24 -7.34
C THR A 251 -16.65 28.01 -8.70
N VAL A 252 -17.42 26.94 -8.84
CA VAL A 252 -18.32 26.75 -9.98
C VAL A 252 -19.59 27.57 -9.75
N SER A 253 -19.94 28.40 -10.73
CA SER A 253 -21.08 29.32 -10.68
C SER A 253 -21.05 30.29 -9.48
N GLY A 254 -19.86 30.58 -8.94
CA GLY A 254 -19.68 31.46 -7.77
C GLY A 254 -20.13 30.87 -6.43
N VAL A 255 -20.58 29.61 -6.40
CA VAL A 255 -21.22 29.01 -5.20
C VAL A 255 -20.54 27.72 -4.75
N PHE A 256 -20.23 26.81 -5.68
CA PHE A 256 -19.77 25.47 -5.32
C PHE A 256 -18.25 25.35 -5.40
N PRO A 257 -17.54 25.18 -4.27
CA PRO A 257 -16.09 25.03 -4.30
C PRO A 257 -15.72 23.66 -4.87
N VAL A 258 -14.81 23.64 -5.83
CA VAL A 258 -14.31 22.44 -6.53
C VAL A 258 -12.79 22.48 -6.53
N ASP A 259 -12.19 21.33 -6.23
CA ASP A 259 -10.74 21.13 -6.25
C ASP A 259 -10.16 21.43 -7.64
N GLU A 260 -9.08 22.19 -7.67
CA GLU A 260 -8.23 22.32 -8.85
C GLU A 260 -7.14 21.24 -8.82
N TYR A 261 -7.20 20.33 -9.79
CA TYR A 261 -6.23 19.25 -9.93
C TYR A 261 -5.01 19.72 -10.69
N TYR A 262 -3.84 19.48 -10.12
CA TYR A 262 -2.56 19.85 -10.72
C TYR A 262 -2.11 18.79 -11.72
N LYS A 263 -1.62 19.24 -12.88
CA LYS A 263 -1.08 18.39 -13.95
C LYS A 263 0.41 18.14 -13.82
N ASP A 264 1.05 18.83 -12.90
CA ASP A 264 2.50 18.88 -12.78
C ASP A 264 3.08 17.72 -11.96
N ALA A 265 4.39 17.57 -12.06
CA ALA A 265 5.19 16.82 -11.12
C ALA A 265 6.26 17.71 -10.48
N LEU A 266 6.53 17.43 -9.21
CA LEU A 266 7.58 18.03 -8.42
C LEU A 266 8.62 16.97 -8.10
N VAL A 267 9.89 17.35 -8.09
CA VAL A 267 10.98 16.44 -7.71
C VAL A 267 11.85 17.09 -6.65
N MET A 268 12.23 16.30 -5.65
CA MET A 268 13.20 16.66 -4.63
C MET A 268 14.39 15.71 -4.72
N GLU A 269 15.58 16.27 -4.82
CA GLU A 269 16.83 15.51 -4.72
C GLU A 269 17.10 15.20 -3.25
N LEU A 270 17.16 13.92 -2.89
CA LEU A 270 17.45 13.49 -1.52
C LEU A 270 18.96 13.45 -1.29
N LYS A 271 19.46 14.43 -0.54
CA LYS A 271 20.84 14.45 -0.04
C LYS A 271 20.94 13.68 1.28
N GLU A 272 22.13 13.19 1.63
CA GLU A 272 22.36 12.42 2.87
C GLU A 272 21.91 13.17 4.14
N ASN A 273 22.03 14.50 4.15
CA ASN A 273 21.60 15.36 5.25
C ASN A 273 20.08 15.70 5.22
N GLY A 274 19.33 15.27 4.21
CA GLY A 274 17.88 15.52 4.09
C GLY A 274 17.52 16.86 3.43
N ASP A 275 18.48 17.75 3.17
CA ASP A 275 18.23 19.08 2.59
C ASP A 275 18.14 19.01 1.06
N GLY A 276 16.96 18.67 0.55
CA GLY A 276 16.64 18.66 -0.86
C GLY A 276 15.81 19.86 -1.28
N LYS A 277 16.24 20.61 -2.31
CA LYS A 277 15.40 21.66 -2.90
C LYS A 277 14.41 21.06 -3.91
N TRP A 278 13.17 21.53 -3.86
CA TRP A 278 12.14 21.18 -4.84
C TRP A 278 12.41 21.82 -6.20
N ARG A 279 12.25 21.04 -7.26
CA ARG A 279 12.25 21.47 -8.67
C ARG A 279 10.92 21.12 -9.32
N GLU A 280 10.31 22.08 -10.00
CA GLU A 280 9.12 21.86 -10.81
C GLU A 280 9.52 21.28 -12.17
N LEU A 281 8.86 20.20 -12.60
CA LEU A 281 9.12 19.57 -13.90
C LEU A 281 8.14 20.01 -14.99
N GLY A 282 7.06 20.70 -14.59
CA GLY A 282 5.99 21.16 -15.47
C GLY A 282 4.87 20.13 -15.64
N ASP A 283 3.92 20.46 -16.53
CA ASP A 283 2.72 19.66 -16.78
C ASP A 283 3.06 18.32 -17.47
N MET A 284 2.51 17.24 -16.92
CA MET A 284 2.63 15.88 -17.47
C MET A 284 1.55 15.56 -18.52
N TRP A 285 0.69 16.54 -18.86
CA TRP A 285 -0.48 16.41 -19.75
C TRP A 285 -0.46 17.46 -20.87
N GLY A 286 -1.06 17.12 -22.02
CA GLY A 286 -1.29 18.04 -23.11
C GLY A 286 -2.42 19.07 -22.85
N THR A 287 -2.44 20.13 -23.65
CA THR A 287 -3.52 21.12 -23.67
C THR A 287 -4.84 20.46 -24.12
N GLY A 288 -5.85 20.47 -23.25
CA GLY A 288 -7.18 19.88 -23.51
C GLY A 288 -7.41 18.50 -22.88
N GLU A 289 -6.38 17.86 -22.34
CA GLU A 289 -6.52 16.60 -21.61
C GLU A 289 -7.05 16.84 -20.19
N THR A 290 -7.96 15.97 -19.72
CA THR A 290 -8.57 16.10 -18.40
C THR A 290 -7.61 15.62 -17.31
N PRO A 291 -7.29 16.44 -16.29
CA PRO A 291 -6.47 16.03 -15.16
C PRO A 291 -7.30 15.17 -14.22
N ARG A 292 -7.59 13.93 -14.59
CA ARG A 292 -8.02 12.91 -13.65
C ARG A 292 -6.94 11.86 -13.60
N PHE A 293 -6.19 11.88 -12.52
CA PHE A 293 -5.25 10.83 -12.22
C PHE A 293 -6.04 9.57 -11.92
N GLY A 294 -5.86 8.57 -12.78
CA GLY A 294 -6.15 7.20 -12.42
C GLY A 294 -5.16 6.70 -11.36
N LYS A 295 -5.22 5.41 -11.04
CA LYS A 295 -4.20 4.82 -10.16
C LYS A 295 -2.87 4.81 -10.90
N ILE A 296 -1.85 5.45 -10.32
CA ILE A 296 -0.49 5.43 -10.81
C ILE A 296 0.30 4.36 -10.05
N VAL A 297 1.12 3.62 -10.77
CA VAL A 297 2.08 2.67 -10.22
C VAL A 297 3.42 2.84 -10.91
N VAL A 298 4.49 2.45 -10.22
CA VAL A 298 5.85 2.54 -10.75
C VAL A 298 6.44 1.15 -10.83
N VAL A 299 6.99 0.83 -12.00
CA VAL A 299 7.72 -0.41 -12.25
C VAL A 299 9.20 -0.07 -12.25
N GLU A 300 9.89 -0.51 -11.20
CA GLU A 300 11.34 -0.47 -11.15
C GLU A 300 11.93 -1.60 -12.00
N ASP A 301 13.09 -1.33 -12.62
CA ASP A 301 13.83 -2.35 -13.35
C ASP A 301 14.66 -3.19 -12.36
N GLU A 302 14.25 -4.44 -12.11
CA GLU A 302 14.98 -5.36 -11.22
C GLU A 302 16.42 -5.66 -11.70
N GLU A 303 16.74 -5.41 -12.97
CA GLU A 303 18.07 -5.64 -13.55
C GLU A 303 18.96 -4.38 -13.52
N GLY A 304 18.48 -3.27 -12.93
CA GLY A 304 19.30 -2.08 -12.65
C GLY A 304 19.78 -1.30 -13.89
N GLY A 305 19.25 -1.60 -15.08
CA GLY A 305 19.73 -1.03 -16.34
C GLY A 305 18.89 0.11 -16.92
N ASN A 306 17.62 0.27 -16.52
CA ASN A 306 16.72 1.27 -17.08
C ASN A 306 16.06 2.14 -16.00
N PRO A 307 15.71 3.40 -16.33
CA PRO A 307 14.92 4.24 -15.44
C PRO A 307 13.56 3.57 -15.15
N PRO A 308 12.99 3.83 -13.95
CA PRO A 308 11.69 3.28 -13.59
C PRO A 308 10.61 3.73 -14.57
N ALA A 309 9.72 2.82 -14.93
CA ALA A 309 8.61 3.09 -15.82
C ALA A 309 7.35 3.39 -15.01
N ILE A 310 6.78 4.57 -15.23
CA ILE A 310 5.54 5.00 -14.56
C ILE A 310 4.35 4.64 -15.43
N PHE A 311 3.36 3.98 -14.84
CA PHE A 311 2.12 3.61 -15.49
C PHE A 311 0.92 4.18 -14.77
N MET A 312 -0.09 4.58 -15.52
CA MET A 312 -1.40 4.99 -15.01
C MET A 312 -2.47 4.15 -15.69
N ILE A 313 -3.48 3.73 -14.93
CA ILE A 313 -4.69 3.16 -15.53
C ILE A 313 -5.80 4.22 -15.54
N ASP A 314 -6.31 4.53 -16.73
CA ASP A 314 -7.46 5.40 -16.92
C ASP A 314 -8.57 4.63 -17.63
N ASP A 315 -9.69 4.41 -16.92
CA ASP A 315 -10.74 3.47 -17.28
C ASP A 315 -10.21 2.07 -17.66
N TYR A 316 -10.02 1.80 -18.96
CA TYR A 316 -9.53 0.53 -19.50
C TYR A 316 -8.17 0.67 -20.21
N ASP A 317 -7.63 1.87 -20.28
CA ASP A 317 -6.38 2.16 -20.96
C ASP A 317 -5.24 2.29 -19.96
N ILE A 318 -4.15 1.56 -20.22
CA ILE A 318 -2.91 1.70 -19.48
C ILE A 318 -2.05 2.69 -20.26
N LEU A 319 -1.72 3.80 -19.60
CA LEU A 319 -0.83 4.82 -20.10
C LEU A 319 0.54 4.66 -19.45
N ARG A 320 1.61 4.88 -20.21
CA ARG A 320 2.99 4.94 -19.75
C ARG A 320 3.47 6.39 -19.82
N ASN A 321 4.12 6.88 -18.79
CA ASN A 321 4.73 8.19 -18.82
C ASN A 321 6.05 8.14 -19.59
N ASN A 322 6.22 9.06 -20.54
CA ASN A 322 7.49 9.36 -21.17
C ASN A 322 8.10 10.54 -20.41
N MET A 323 9.13 10.25 -19.62
CA MET A 323 9.80 11.20 -18.73
C MET A 323 10.53 12.31 -19.50
N ASP A 324 11.06 12.02 -20.69
CA ASP A 324 11.80 13.00 -21.50
C ASP A 324 10.86 14.06 -22.10
N LEU A 325 9.62 13.65 -22.39
CA LEU A 325 8.60 14.50 -23.01
C LEU A 325 7.58 15.03 -22.00
N ASN A 326 7.66 14.61 -20.73
CA ASN A 326 6.64 14.83 -19.70
C ASN A 326 5.21 14.57 -20.23
N ARG A 327 5.00 13.41 -20.87
CA ARG A 327 3.72 13.09 -21.50
C ARG A 327 3.30 11.64 -21.31
N TRP A 328 2.00 11.45 -21.10
CA TRP A 328 1.37 10.13 -21.11
C TRP A 328 1.18 9.63 -22.53
N GLN A 329 1.59 8.38 -22.76
CA GLN A 329 1.41 7.68 -24.01
C GLN A 329 0.62 6.39 -23.75
N LYS A 330 -0.31 6.04 -24.63
CA LYS A 330 -1.06 4.80 -24.50
C LYS A 330 -0.13 3.61 -24.72
N GLU A 331 -0.01 2.75 -23.72
CA GLU A 331 0.78 1.51 -23.78
C GLU A 331 -0.09 0.36 -24.30
N CYS A 332 -1.25 0.14 -23.66
CA CYS A 332 -2.16 -0.94 -24.02
C CYS A 332 -3.58 -0.69 -23.45
N SER A 333 -4.50 -1.61 -23.73
CA SER A 333 -5.84 -1.62 -23.14
C SER A 333 -6.08 -2.96 -22.44
N VAL A 334 -6.81 -2.93 -21.33
CA VAL A 334 -7.21 -4.10 -20.56
C VAL A 334 -8.11 -5.01 -21.44
N PRO A 335 -7.73 -6.29 -21.67
CA PRO A 335 -8.40 -7.15 -22.65
C PRO A 335 -9.86 -7.45 -22.32
N ARG A 336 -10.15 -7.81 -21.06
CA ARG A 336 -11.51 -8.10 -20.62
C ARG A 336 -12.08 -6.88 -19.92
N ARG A 337 -13.08 -6.27 -20.56
CA ARG A 337 -13.82 -5.15 -20.03
C ARG A 337 -14.99 -5.65 -19.19
N ALA A 338 -15.19 -5.09 -18.01
CA ALA A 338 -16.38 -5.37 -17.23
C ALA A 338 -17.59 -4.68 -17.88
N ALA A 339 -18.79 -5.25 -17.74
CA ALA A 339 -20.01 -4.70 -18.32
C ALA A 339 -20.44 -3.35 -17.71
N CYS A 340 -19.87 -2.97 -16.56
CA CYS A 340 -20.13 -1.71 -15.87
C CYS A 340 -18.80 -1.00 -15.55
N LYS A 341 -18.86 0.31 -15.29
CA LYS A 341 -17.75 1.03 -14.65
C LYS A 341 -17.42 0.31 -13.34
N THR A 342 -16.34 -0.46 -13.33
CA THR A 342 -15.85 -1.16 -12.15
C THR A 342 -14.63 -0.42 -11.64
N SER A 343 -14.51 -0.30 -10.32
CA SER A 343 -13.29 0.21 -9.72
C SER A 343 -12.17 -0.82 -9.93
N PHE A 344 -11.03 -0.37 -10.44
CA PHE A 344 -9.86 -1.23 -10.64
C PHE A 344 -8.92 -1.16 -9.44
N GLY A 345 -8.41 -2.31 -9.04
CA GLY A 345 -7.14 -2.37 -8.35
C GLY A 345 -6.02 -2.30 -9.39
N PHE A 346 -4.96 -1.54 -9.13
CA PHE A 346 -3.81 -1.45 -10.03
C PHE A 346 -2.55 -1.41 -9.18
N ILE A 347 -1.69 -2.41 -9.36
CA ILE A 347 -0.48 -2.61 -8.56
C ILE A 347 0.63 -3.19 -9.45
N VAL A 348 1.85 -3.17 -8.92
CA VAL A 348 3.02 -3.82 -9.53
C VAL A 348 3.45 -4.98 -8.64
N LEU A 349 3.67 -6.15 -9.24
CA LEU A 349 4.29 -7.32 -8.60
C LEU A 349 5.22 -7.99 -9.61
N ASN A 350 6.47 -8.29 -9.24
CA ASN A 350 7.49 -8.88 -10.11
C ASN A 350 7.72 -8.11 -11.43
N GLY A 351 7.71 -6.78 -11.38
CA GLY A 351 7.83 -5.94 -12.58
C GLY A 351 6.68 -6.06 -13.59
N GLU A 352 5.60 -6.75 -13.25
CA GLU A 352 4.38 -6.87 -14.05
C GLU A 352 3.28 -5.96 -13.49
N LEU A 353 2.40 -5.47 -14.36
CA LEU A 353 1.23 -4.67 -14.00
C LEU A 353 0.06 -5.59 -13.73
N HIS A 354 -0.54 -5.52 -12.55
CA HIS A 354 -1.71 -6.33 -12.18
C HIS A 354 -2.92 -5.42 -12.09
N VAL A 355 -3.92 -5.69 -12.94
CA VAL A 355 -5.22 -5.03 -12.95
C VAL A 355 -6.24 -5.97 -12.29
N LEU A 356 -6.70 -5.60 -11.10
CA LEU A 356 -7.61 -6.39 -10.29
C LEU A 356 -9.05 -5.89 -10.50
N THR A 357 -9.98 -6.82 -10.68
CA THR A 357 -11.43 -6.58 -10.67
C THR A 357 -12.13 -7.65 -9.86
N ILE A 358 -13.32 -7.33 -9.35
CA ILE A 358 -14.16 -8.29 -8.64
C ILE A 358 -15.34 -8.63 -9.53
N VAL A 359 -15.47 -9.92 -9.83
CA VAL A 359 -16.58 -10.47 -10.57
C VAL A 359 -17.52 -11.13 -9.57
N ASN A 360 -18.68 -10.52 -9.37
CA ASN A 360 -19.77 -11.15 -8.62
C ASN A 360 -20.44 -12.17 -9.53
N GLY A 361 -20.69 -13.38 -9.03
CA GLY A 361 -21.48 -14.37 -9.76
C GLY A 361 -22.89 -13.83 -9.97
N ILE A 362 -23.21 -13.40 -11.19
CA ILE A 362 -24.57 -13.09 -11.60
C ILE A 362 -25.27 -14.45 -11.76
N ASP A 363 -26.26 -14.73 -10.93
CA ASP A 363 -27.23 -15.79 -11.23
C ASP A 363 -28.04 -15.32 -12.45
N SER A 364 -27.56 -15.66 -13.65
CA SER A 364 -28.43 -15.69 -14.81
C SER A 364 -29.39 -16.86 -14.61
N THR A 365 -30.67 -16.54 -14.45
CA THR A 365 -31.83 -17.43 -14.31
C THR A 365 -31.94 -18.18 -12.99
N GLU A 366 -32.65 -17.60 -12.01
CA GLU A 366 -33.74 -18.34 -11.35
C GLU A 366 -34.70 -17.41 -10.58
N THR A 367 -35.95 -17.45 -11.01
CA THR A 367 -37.12 -16.90 -10.35
C THR A 367 -37.41 -17.60 -9.01
N ARG A 368 -37.88 -16.80 -8.04
CA ARG A 368 -38.62 -17.15 -6.80
C ARG A 368 -37.81 -17.69 -5.60
N ARG A 369 -37.73 -16.80 -4.59
CA ARG A 369 -37.70 -17.07 -3.14
C ARG A 369 -36.88 -18.30 -2.68
N SER A 370 -35.60 -18.08 -2.41
CA SER A 370 -34.89 -18.82 -1.36
C SER A 370 -33.81 -17.92 -0.74
N ARG A 371 -33.45 -18.17 0.52
CA ARG A 371 -32.53 -17.36 1.34
C ARG A 371 -31.27 -16.97 0.54
N ARG A 372 -31.01 -15.66 0.40
CA ARG A 372 -29.82 -15.09 -0.25
C ARG A 372 -28.53 -15.56 0.46
N GLN A 373 -28.04 -16.76 0.12
CA GLN A 373 -26.64 -17.11 0.29
C GLN A 373 -25.88 -16.35 -0.80
N LYS A 374 -25.50 -15.09 -0.53
CA LYS A 374 -24.59 -14.35 -1.42
C LYS A 374 -23.32 -15.18 -1.59
N ARG A 375 -23.09 -15.73 -2.78
CA ARG A 375 -21.85 -16.43 -3.13
C ARG A 375 -20.68 -15.46 -2.98
N ALA A 376 -19.54 -15.96 -2.49
CA ALA A 376 -18.32 -15.16 -2.38
C ALA A 376 -17.92 -14.64 -3.77
N GLY A 377 -17.53 -13.37 -3.86
CA GLY A 377 -17.04 -12.77 -5.09
C GLY A 377 -15.78 -13.47 -5.58
N THR A 378 -15.49 -13.33 -6.87
CA THR A 378 -14.25 -13.85 -7.46
C THR A 378 -13.32 -12.68 -7.78
N LEU A 379 -12.08 -12.74 -7.30
CA LEU A 379 -11.02 -11.84 -7.71
C LEU A 379 -10.52 -12.26 -9.08
N PHE A 380 -10.63 -11.36 -10.04
CA PHE A 380 -10.12 -11.52 -11.39
C PHE A 380 -8.95 -10.56 -11.60
N MET A 381 -7.78 -11.10 -11.93
CA MET A 381 -6.56 -10.34 -12.08
C MET A 381 -6.04 -10.50 -13.51
N GLN A 382 -5.92 -9.39 -14.22
CA GLN A 382 -5.35 -9.31 -15.56
C GLN A 382 -3.94 -8.76 -15.44
N ILE A 383 -2.96 -9.56 -15.83
CA ILE A 383 -1.56 -9.28 -15.60
C ILE A 383 -0.91 -8.96 -16.95
N TYR A 384 -0.31 -7.78 -17.04
CA TYR A 384 0.39 -7.31 -18.22
C TYR A 384 1.88 -7.26 -17.95
N HIS A 385 2.67 -7.84 -18.85
CA HIS A 385 4.13 -7.78 -18.79
C HIS A 385 4.62 -6.66 -19.72
N PRO A 386 5.13 -5.52 -19.20
CA PRO A 386 5.47 -4.36 -20.03
C PRO A 386 6.53 -4.63 -21.11
N ARG A 387 7.57 -5.40 -20.77
CA ARG A 387 8.64 -5.76 -21.73
C ARG A 387 8.17 -6.73 -22.82
N LYS A 388 7.49 -7.81 -22.43
CA LYS A 388 7.02 -8.84 -23.38
C LYS A 388 5.76 -8.42 -24.13
N LYS A 389 5.06 -7.39 -23.65
CA LYS A 389 3.76 -6.92 -24.15
C LYS A 389 2.71 -8.02 -24.21
N THR A 390 2.78 -8.97 -23.28
CA THR A 390 1.86 -10.11 -23.18
C THR A 390 0.92 -9.97 -22.01
N TRP A 391 -0.28 -10.54 -22.16
CA TRP A 391 -1.27 -10.62 -21.08
C TRP A 391 -1.42 -12.06 -20.58
N ARG A 392 -1.62 -12.20 -19.28
CA ARG A 392 -2.09 -13.43 -18.63
C ARG A 392 -3.22 -13.07 -17.66
N PHE A 393 -3.97 -14.08 -17.22
CA PHE A 393 -5.05 -13.87 -16.27
C PHE A 393 -4.94 -14.88 -15.13
N LEU A 394 -5.36 -14.42 -13.95
CA LEU A 394 -5.39 -15.19 -12.72
C LEU A 394 -6.76 -15.00 -12.07
N VAL A 395 -7.28 -16.07 -11.49
CA VAL A 395 -8.60 -16.06 -10.85
C VAL A 395 -8.48 -16.67 -9.47
N SER A 396 -8.99 -15.98 -8.45
CA SER A 396 -9.02 -16.49 -7.08
C SER A 396 -10.38 -16.25 -6.44
N LYS A 397 -10.87 -17.23 -5.68
CA LYS A 397 -12.10 -17.07 -4.92
C LYS A 397 -11.81 -16.25 -3.67
N LEU A 398 -12.62 -15.23 -3.39
CA LEU A 398 -12.45 -14.44 -2.18
C LEU A 398 -12.81 -15.29 -0.95
N PRO A 399 -12.01 -15.22 0.13
CA PRO A 399 -12.29 -15.99 1.35
C PRO A 399 -13.44 -15.39 2.18
N PHE A 400 -13.93 -14.19 1.84
CA PHE A 400 -14.97 -13.46 2.56
C PHE A 400 -16.18 -13.13 1.68
N ARG A 401 -17.32 -12.89 2.33
CA ARG A 401 -18.63 -12.67 1.67
C ARG A 401 -18.97 -11.20 1.42
N GLN A 402 -18.24 -10.28 2.02
CA GLN A 402 -18.43 -8.85 1.79
C GLN A 402 -17.90 -8.48 0.39
N PRO A 403 -18.62 -7.62 -0.35
CA PRO A 403 -18.12 -7.10 -1.61
C PRO A 403 -16.91 -6.20 -1.31
N LEU A 404 -15.75 -6.54 -1.86
CA LEU A 404 -14.58 -5.68 -1.81
C LEU A 404 -14.82 -4.51 -2.78
N ASP A 405 -14.58 -3.27 -2.35
CA ASP A 405 -14.61 -2.11 -3.24
C ASP A 405 -13.18 -1.67 -3.53
N LEU A 406 -12.72 -1.95 -4.75
CA LEU A 406 -11.36 -1.63 -5.16
C LEU A 406 -11.11 -0.12 -5.28
N SER A 407 -12.13 0.74 -5.20
CA SER A 407 -11.94 2.19 -5.20
C SER A 407 -11.39 2.69 -3.86
N THR A 408 -11.77 2.04 -2.76
CA THR A 408 -11.36 2.36 -1.39
C THR A 408 -10.34 1.39 -0.83
N THR A 409 -10.19 0.21 -1.45
CA THR A 409 -9.22 -0.81 -1.05
C THR A 409 -7.80 -0.27 -1.19
N VAL A 410 -7.06 -0.30 -0.08
CA VAL A 410 -5.62 -0.06 -0.08
C VAL A 410 -4.90 -1.39 -0.28
N MET A 411 -3.86 -1.39 -1.11
CA MET A 411 -3.09 -2.58 -1.45
C MET A 411 -1.60 -2.31 -1.31
N CYS A 412 -0.89 -3.21 -0.63
CA CYS A 412 0.55 -3.14 -0.45
C CYS A 412 1.22 -4.36 -1.09
N PRO A 413 2.01 -4.19 -2.16
CA PRO A 413 2.93 -5.24 -2.59
C PRO A 413 4.06 -5.39 -1.54
N ILE A 414 4.47 -6.64 -1.26
CA ILE A 414 5.45 -7.00 -0.23
C ILE A 414 6.49 -7.92 -0.84
#